data_AF-A0A968P253-F1
#
_entry.id   AF-A0A968P253-F1
#
_cell.length_a   1.000
_cell.length_b   1.000
_cell.length_c   1.000
_cell.angle_alpha   90.00
_cell.angle_beta   90.00
_cell.angle_gamma   90.00
#
_symmetry.space_group_name_H-M   'P 1'
#
loop_
_entity.id
_entity.type
_entity.pdbx_description
1 polymer ?
#
loop_
_entity_poly.entity_id
_entity_poly.type
_entity_poly.pdbx_seq_one_letter_code
_entity_poly.pdbx_strand_id
1 'polypeptide(L)'
;MITDFVEFLRSEKIVTDDQLATALCRQVSAMPAYSDVAFRNGLLSGELVVNALLLQVRERCGFKTACEKLGVWNADLEQKLTEHIHNGANSLFALLVEQGALTEAALAEALARWRSRSGSGVGSGAQRNPPLRAPGRLKEFMHDGAEVSLAITRAMNAAVEQGNWIEARQECDKMFHLMHRLKGAATFLEAEDLAAQADRAERTFARIMAFDPTSWSPELARQAVVLASALGECLRQLISVGEADFPQSKLLDLEACLNGLAKTEDQ
;
A
#
# COMPACT_ATOMS: atom_id res chain seq x y z
N MET A 1 4.36 5.05 4.73
CA MET A 1 4.36 5.14 6.21
C MET A 1 5.75 5.51 6.76
N ILE A 2 6.82 4.81 6.36
CA ILE A 2 8.19 5.09 6.85
C ILE A 2 8.67 6.50 6.46
N THR A 3 8.42 6.95 5.23
CA THR A 3 8.85 8.28 4.74
C THR A 3 8.33 9.44 5.59
N ASP A 4 7.04 9.45 5.94
CA ASP A 4 6.45 10.54 6.73
C ASP A 4 6.97 10.58 8.15
N PHE A 5 7.23 9.40 8.72
CA PHE A 5 7.78 9.34 10.06
C PHE A 5 9.23 9.84 10.07
N VAL A 6 10.01 9.52 9.04
CA VAL A 6 11.36 10.10 8.86
C VAL A 6 11.30 11.62 8.68
N GLU A 7 10.36 12.14 7.88
CA GLU A 7 10.13 13.58 7.74
C GLU A 7 9.71 14.24 9.04
N PHE A 8 8.91 13.55 9.85
CA PHE A 8 8.55 13.99 11.19
C PHE A 8 9.77 14.07 12.11
N LEU A 9 10.59 13.01 12.17
CA LEU A 9 11.82 12.99 12.97
C LEU A 9 12.76 14.14 12.57
N ARG A 10 12.86 14.43 11.27
CA ARG A 10 13.64 15.57 10.73
C ARG A 10 13.03 16.92 11.11
N SER A 11 11.72 17.11 10.90
CA SER A 11 11.06 18.40 11.14
C SER A 11 11.00 18.77 12.63
N GLU A 12 10.90 17.78 13.51
CA GLU A 12 10.98 17.96 14.96
C GLU A 12 12.42 18.03 15.48
N LYS A 13 13.43 17.96 14.59
CA LYS A 13 14.87 17.96 14.93
C LYS A 13 15.25 16.89 15.95
N ILE A 14 14.54 15.77 15.93
CA ILE A 14 14.82 14.60 16.78
C ILE A 14 16.08 13.89 16.29
N VAL A 15 16.31 13.92 14.98
CA VAL A 15 17.53 13.44 14.30
C VAL A 15 18.00 14.50 13.31
N THR A 16 19.31 14.58 13.08
CA THR A 16 19.88 15.45 12.04
C THR A 16 19.91 14.78 10.68
N ASP A 17 20.01 15.58 9.61
CA ASP A 17 20.14 15.06 8.24
C ASP A 17 21.39 14.18 8.09
N ASP A 18 22.51 14.55 8.72
CA ASP A 18 23.74 13.76 8.69
C ASP A 18 23.57 12.40 9.38
N GLN A 19 22.84 12.34 10.50
CA GLN A 19 22.55 11.09 11.20
C GLN A 19 21.63 10.17 10.37
N LEU A 20 20.64 10.74 9.70
CA LEU A 20 19.75 10.01 8.80
C LEU A 20 20.50 9.49 7.57
N ALA A 21 21.30 10.34 6.93
CA ALA A 21 22.12 9.97 5.78
C ALA A 21 23.11 8.85 6.14
N THR A 22 23.77 8.97 7.30
CA THR A 22 24.68 7.93 7.80
C THR A 22 23.96 6.60 8.02
N ALA A 23 22.80 6.61 8.68
CA ALA A 23 22.02 5.41 8.92
C ALA A 23 21.49 4.77 7.62
N LEU A 24 21.02 5.57 6.66
CA LEU A 24 20.58 5.10 5.34
C LEU A 24 21.74 4.49 4.54
N CYS A 25 22.90 5.15 4.51
CA CYS A 25 24.10 4.61 3.87
C CYS A 25 24.50 3.26 4.49
N ARG A 26 24.50 3.16 5.83
CA ARG A 26 24.75 1.88 6.53
C ARG A 26 23.71 0.82 6.17
N GLN A 27 22.42 1.18 6.11
CA GLN A 27 21.35 0.26 5.74
C GLN A 27 21.54 -0.28 4.31
N VAL A 28 21.83 0.59 3.35
CA VAL A 28 22.05 0.22 1.95
C VAL A 28 23.31 -0.63 1.82
N SER A 29 24.41 -0.28 2.50
CA SER A 29 25.65 -1.06 2.47
C SER A 29 25.53 -2.43 3.17
N ALA A 30 24.64 -2.55 4.16
CA ALA A 30 24.36 -3.81 4.85
C ALA A 30 23.34 -4.68 4.10
N MET A 31 22.66 -4.15 3.08
CA MET A 31 21.65 -4.88 2.34
C MET A 31 22.31 -5.99 1.52
N PRO A 32 21.99 -7.27 1.78
CA PRO A 32 22.62 -8.36 1.06
C PRO A 32 22.17 -8.36 -0.40
N ALA A 33 23.09 -8.63 -1.33
CA ALA A 33 22.75 -8.73 -2.74
C ALA A 33 21.82 -9.92 -2.99
N TYR A 34 20.85 -9.78 -3.90
CA TYR A 34 19.92 -10.85 -4.28
C TYR A 34 20.62 -12.17 -4.62
N SER A 35 21.76 -12.11 -5.32
CA SER A 35 22.57 -13.29 -5.66
C SER A 35 23.10 -14.04 -4.44
N ASP A 36 23.56 -13.30 -3.43
CA ASP A 36 24.11 -13.87 -2.20
C ASP A 36 23.00 -14.50 -1.36
N VAL A 37 21.85 -13.83 -1.25
CA VAL A 37 20.67 -14.35 -0.56
C VAL A 37 20.13 -15.60 -1.26
N ALA A 38 20.04 -15.58 -2.59
CA ALA A 38 19.57 -16.71 -3.39
C ALA A 38 20.43 -17.96 -3.18
N PHE A 39 21.75 -17.79 -3.17
CA PHE A 39 22.70 -18.88 -2.96
C PHE A 39 22.69 -19.41 -1.52
N ARG A 40 22.86 -18.52 -0.53
CA ARG A 40 23.00 -18.92 0.88
C ARG A 40 21.75 -19.61 1.43
N ASN A 41 20.57 -19.26 0.94
CA ASN A 41 19.31 -19.86 1.38
C ASN A 41 18.86 -21.03 0.47
N GLY A 42 19.70 -21.46 -0.48
CA GLY A 42 19.39 -22.58 -1.37
C GLY A 42 18.20 -22.34 -2.31
N LEU A 43 17.85 -21.06 -2.55
CA LEU A 43 16.74 -20.70 -3.44
C LEU A 43 17.11 -20.88 -4.91
N LEU A 44 18.39 -20.74 -5.24
CA LEU A 44 18.96 -21.08 -6.54
C LEU A 44 20.19 -21.97 -6.33
N SER A 45 20.43 -22.89 -7.26
CA SER A 45 21.67 -23.67 -7.27
C SER A 45 22.87 -22.76 -7.56
N GLY A 46 24.05 -23.15 -7.10
CA GLY A 46 25.29 -22.40 -7.37
C GLY A 46 25.55 -22.20 -8.86
N GLU A 47 25.22 -23.19 -9.68
CA GLU A 47 25.32 -23.11 -11.14
C GLU A 47 24.42 -22.00 -11.72
N LEU A 48 23.16 -21.93 -11.29
CA LEU A 48 22.22 -20.91 -11.76
C LEU A 48 22.65 -19.51 -11.33
N VAL A 49 23.18 -19.36 -10.11
CA VAL A 49 23.72 -18.08 -9.63
C VAL A 49 24.92 -17.65 -10.45
N VAL A 50 25.87 -18.54 -10.73
CA VAL A 50 27.04 -18.24 -11.58
C VAL A 50 26.61 -17.85 -12.99
N ASN A 51 25.68 -18.60 -13.59
CA ASN A 51 25.17 -18.29 -14.93
C ASN A 51 24.48 -16.92 -14.97
N ALA A 52 23.68 -16.58 -13.96
CA ALA A 52 23.05 -15.28 -13.84
C ALA A 52 24.09 -14.16 -13.69
N LEU A 53 25.11 -14.33 -12.85
CA LEU A 53 26.19 -13.35 -12.67
C LEU A 53 27.01 -13.13 -13.95
N LEU A 54 27.34 -14.21 -14.68
CA LEU A 54 28.03 -14.11 -15.98
C LEU A 54 27.18 -13.34 -17.00
N LEU A 55 25.87 -13.58 -17.02
CA LEU A 55 24.94 -12.88 -17.89
C LEU A 55 24.83 -11.39 -17.53
N GLN A 56 24.79 -11.06 -16.23
CA GLN A 56 24.83 -9.67 -15.76
C GLN A 56 26.05 -8.91 -16.28
N VAL A 57 27.24 -9.52 -16.19
CA VAL A 57 28.47 -8.89 -16.67
C VAL A 57 28.46 -8.74 -18.19
N ARG A 58 28.08 -9.80 -18.91
CA ARG A 58 28.04 -9.80 -20.38
C ARG A 58 27.08 -8.77 -20.94
N GLU A 59 25.92 -8.60 -20.32
CA GLU A 59 24.83 -7.78 -20.83
C GLU A 59 24.60 -6.49 -20.05
N ARG A 60 25.44 -6.21 -19.05
CA ARG A 60 25.36 -5.04 -18.16
C ARG A 60 23.97 -4.84 -17.56
N CYS A 61 23.37 -5.91 -17.05
CA CYS A 61 22.02 -5.91 -16.48
C CYS A 61 21.99 -6.29 -14.99
N GLY A 62 20.84 -6.06 -14.34
CA GLY A 62 20.61 -6.45 -12.94
C GLY A 62 20.38 -7.96 -12.77
N PHE A 63 20.53 -8.46 -11.54
CA PHE A 63 20.47 -9.90 -11.24
C PHE A 63 19.09 -10.48 -11.54
N LYS A 64 18.02 -9.75 -11.20
CA LYS A 64 16.64 -10.09 -11.55
C LYS A 64 16.47 -10.27 -13.05
N THR A 65 16.87 -9.29 -13.86
CA THR A 65 16.80 -9.35 -15.32
C THR A 65 17.60 -10.50 -15.91
N ALA A 66 18.78 -10.79 -15.35
CA ALA A 66 19.56 -11.96 -15.76
C ALA A 66 18.83 -13.28 -15.45
N CYS A 67 18.23 -13.40 -14.27
CA CYS A 67 17.44 -14.57 -13.88
C CYS A 67 16.17 -14.73 -14.73
N GLU A 68 15.50 -13.64 -15.10
CA GLU A 68 14.35 -13.63 -16.02
C GLU A 68 14.75 -14.17 -17.39
N LYS A 69 15.89 -13.71 -17.93
CA LYS A 69 16.42 -14.19 -19.22
C LYS A 69 16.82 -15.66 -19.20
N LEU A 70 17.25 -16.17 -18.06
CA LEU A 70 17.55 -17.59 -17.85
C LEU A 70 16.30 -18.44 -17.57
N GLY A 71 15.11 -17.82 -17.47
CA GLY A 71 13.86 -18.53 -17.20
C GLY A 71 13.73 -19.07 -15.77
N VAL A 72 14.54 -18.57 -14.84
CA VAL A 72 14.55 -19.03 -13.43
C VAL A 72 13.85 -18.06 -12.48
N TRP A 73 13.58 -16.82 -12.91
CA TRP A 73 12.84 -15.85 -12.10
C TRP A 73 11.33 -16.11 -12.15
N ASN A 74 10.69 -16.14 -10.99
CA ASN A 74 9.24 -16.24 -10.84
C ASN A 74 8.78 -15.51 -9.56
N ALA A 75 7.47 -15.36 -9.40
CA ALA A 75 6.89 -14.61 -8.27
C ALA A 75 7.22 -15.22 -6.89
N ASP A 76 7.29 -16.55 -6.77
CA ASP A 76 7.64 -17.25 -5.53
C ASP A 76 9.09 -16.98 -5.12
N LEU A 77 10.03 -17.02 -6.07
CA LEU A 77 11.43 -16.68 -5.84
C LEU A 77 11.58 -15.20 -5.43
N GLU A 78 10.88 -14.30 -6.10
CA GLU A 78 10.90 -12.87 -5.78
C GLU A 78 10.38 -12.59 -4.37
N GLN A 79 9.29 -13.24 -3.98
CA GLN A 79 8.73 -13.13 -2.64
C GLN A 79 9.73 -13.64 -1.59
N LYS A 80 10.27 -14.85 -1.75
CA LYS A 80 11.23 -15.44 -0.81
C LYS A 80 12.49 -14.58 -0.65
N LEU A 81 13.05 -14.10 -1.77
CA LEU A 81 14.21 -13.20 -1.73
C LEU A 81 13.90 -11.91 -0.99
N THR A 82 12.72 -11.32 -1.25
CA THR A 82 12.27 -10.10 -0.58
C THR A 82 12.14 -10.31 0.93
N GLU A 83 11.52 -11.42 1.36
CA GLU A 83 11.37 -11.78 2.77
C GLU A 83 12.72 -11.96 3.45
N HIS A 84 13.66 -12.70 2.84
CA HIS A 84 15.00 -12.90 3.41
C HIS A 84 15.80 -11.60 3.49
N ILE A 85 15.73 -10.72 2.47
CA ILE A 85 16.40 -9.42 2.50
C ILE A 85 15.81 -8.54 3.60
N HIS A 86 14.49 -8.51 3.75
CA HIS A 86 13.83 -7.71 4.80
C HIS A 86 14.13 -8.23 6.20
N ASN A 87 14.13 -9.55 6.40
CA ASN A 87 14.41 -10.16 7.70
C ASN A 87 15.88 -10.02 8.11
N GLY A 88 16.80 -9.96 7.15
CA GLY A 88 18.23 -9.77 7.41
C GLY A 88 18.66 -8.31 7.51
N ALA A 89 17.88 -7.36 6.98
CA ALA A 89 18.22 -5.95 7.00
C ALA A 89 17.86 -5.32 8.35
N ASN A 90 18.84 -4.68 8.99
CA ASN A 90 18.54 -3.82 10.13
C ASN A 90 17.59 -2.71 9.70
N SER A 91 16.53 -2.51 10.50
CA SER A 91 15.63 -1.38 10.25
C SER A 91 16.39 -0.06 10.40
N LEU A 92 15.99 0.96 9.64
CA LEU A 92 16.57 2.29 9.75
C LEU A 92 16.55 2.81 11.20
N PHE A 93 15.48 2.54 11.94
CA PHE A 93 15.35 2.96 13.34
C PHE A 93 16.29 2.22 14.28
N ALA A 94 16.53 0.93 14.05
CA ALA A 94 17.53 0.17 14.81
C ALA A 94 18.93 0.75 14.59
N LEU A 95 19.27 1.13 13.34
CA LEU A 95 20.56 1.76 13.03
C LEU A 95 20.70 3.15 13.67
N LEU A 96 19.63 3.95 13.68
CA LEU A 96 19.59 5.24 14.38
C LEU A 96 19.81 5.09 15.89
N VAL A 97 19.29 4.01 16.49
CA VAL A 97 19.49 3.70 17.91
C VAL A 97 20.92 3.20 18.18
N GLU A 98 21.41 2.28 17.36
CA GLU A 98 22.76 1.71 17.49
C GLU A 98 23.85 2.78 17.40
N GLN A 99 23.70 3.77 16.52
CA GLN A 99 24.65 4.88 16.39
C GLN A 99 24.51 5.95 17.48
N GLY A 100 23.57 5.78 18.42
CA GLY A 100 23.29 6.75 19.48
C GLY A 100 22.63 8.05 19.00
N ALA A 101 22.15 8.10 17.76
CA ALA A 101 21.41 9.26 17.24
C ALA A 101 20.00 9.36 17.81
N LEU A 102 19.44 8.22 18.25
CA LEU A 102 18.14 8.12 18.87
C LEU A 102 18.22 7.16 20.05
N THR A 103 17.49 7.42 21.13
CA THR A 103 17.30 6.41 22.18
C THR A 103 15.98 5.67 21.93
N GLU A 104 15.84 4.44 22.43
CA GLU A 104 14.57 3.70 22.31
C GLU A 104 13.39 4.48 22.93
N ALA A 105 13.65 5.17 24.05
CA ALA A 105 12.67 6.04 24.70
C ALA A 105 12.25 7.22 23.80
N ALA A 106 13.22 7.91 23.17
CA ALA A 106 12.94 9.01 22.24
C ALA A 106 12.21 8.52 20.99
N LEU A 107 12.51 7.31 20.50
CA LEU A 107 11.80 6.69 19.38
C LEU A 107 10.33 6.40 19.74
N ALA A 108 10.08 5.81 20.91
CA ALA A 108 8.73 5.51 21.38
C ALA A 108 7.90 6.79 21.58
N GLU A 109 8.50 7.83 22.16
CA GLU A 109 7.86 9.13 22.33
C GLU A 109 7.58 9.80 20.97
N ALA A 110 8.55 9.78 20.05
CA ALA A 110 8.40 10.32 18.70
C ALA A 110 7.27 9.62 17.94
N LEU A 111 7.16 8.28 18.05
CA LEU A 111 6.07 7.51 17.45
C LEU A 111 4.71 7.88 18.04
N ALA A 112 4.61 8.05 19.36
CA ALA A 112 3.37 8.47 20.02
C ALA A 112 2.95 9.88 19.58
N ARG A 113 3.89 10.82 19.52
CA ARG A 113 3.67 12.20 19.05
C ARG A 113 3.28 12.24 17.58
N TRP A 114 3.97 11.48 16.73
CA TRP A 114 3.65 11.38 15.31
C TRP A 114 2.26 10.82 15.10
N ARG A 115 1.89 9.71 15.75
CA ARG A 115 0.53 9.13 15.70
C ARG A 115 -0.52 10.12 16.17
N SER A 116 -0.24 10.87 17.24
CA SER A 116 -1.15 11.90 17.75
C SER A 116 -1.31 13.05 16.76
N ARG A 117 -0.23 13.49 16.08
CA ARG A 117 -0.26 14.54 15.06
C ARG A 117 -0.98 14.08 13.79
N SER A 118 -0.72 12.85 13.36
CA SER A 118 -1.41 12.20 12.24
C SER A 118 -2.89 11.90 12.57
N GLY A 119 -3.24 11.75 13.84
CA GLY A 119 -4.62 11.55 14.32
C GLY A 119 -5.41 12.83 14.57
N SER A 120 -4.73 13.90 15.00
CA SER A 120 -5.35 15.18 15.43
C SER A 120 -5.41 16.27 14.34
N GLY A 121 -4.96 15.98 13.11
CA GLY A 121 -5.01 16.91 11.99
C GLY A 121 -6.38 17.02 11.32
N VAL A 122 -7.36 17.67 11.97
CA VAL A 122 -8.39 18.43 11.27
C VAL A 122 -7.75 19.77 10.91
N GLY A 123 -7.30 19.95 9.68
CA GLY A 123 -6.86 21.25 9.18
C GLY A 123 -5.58 21.23 8.35
N SER A 124 -5.78 21.28 7.03
CA SER A 124 -4.85 21.80 6.01
C SER A 124 -3.62 20.94 5.63
N GLY A 125 -3.74 20.31 4.44
CA GLY A 125 -2.68 20.49 3.44
C GLY A 125 -1.71 19.35 3.14
N ALA A 126 -2.07 18.07 3.34
CA ALA A 126 -1.55 16.93 2.56
C ALA A 126 -2.32 15.67 2.98
N GLN A 127 -3.17 15.20 2.08
CA GLN A 127 -4.20 14.19 2.32
C GLN A 127 -3.58 12.81 2.64
N ARG A 128 -3.37 12.49 3.93
CA ARG A 128 -3.16 11.11 4.39
C ARG A 128 -4.25 10.70 5.39
N ASN A 129 -4.87 9.57 5.07
CA ASN A 129 -6.18 9.13 5.54
C ASN A 129 -6.20 8.72 7.02
N PRO A 130 -7.04 9.34 7.88
CA PRO A 130 -7.28 8.85 9.24
C PRO A 130 -8.22 7.62 9.24
N PRO A 131 -8.18 6.78 10.30
CA PRO A 131 -9.04 5.61 10.43
C PRO A 131 -10.53 6.00 10.51
N LEU A 132 -11.39 5.27 9.79
CA LEU A 132 -12.84 5.47 9.63
C LEU A 132 -13.69 5.24 10.91
N ARG A 133 -13.08 5.22 12.10
CA ARG A 133 -13.73 4.75 13.34
C ARG A 133 -14.73 5.74 13.97
N ALA A 134 -14.85 6.96 13.45
CA ALA A 134 -15.82 7.94 13.93
C ALA A 134 -17.05 7.98 13.00
N PRO A 135 -18.28 7.78 13.52
CA PRO A 135 -19.51 7.73 12.71
C PRO A 135 -19.71 8.93 11.75
N GLY A 136 -19.31 10.14 12.15
CA GLY A 136 -19.38 11.32 11.28
C GLY A 136 -18.41 11.28 10.09
N ARG A 137 -17.23 10.70 10.26
CA ARG A 137 -16.20 10.62 9.19
C ARG A 137 -16.55 9.61 8.11
N LEU A 138 -17.35 8.60 8.46
CA LEU A 138 -17.82 7.63 7.48
C LEU A 138 -18.82 8.30 6.53
N LYS A 139 -19.75 9.12 7.04
CA LYS A 139 -20.69 9.87 6.20
C LYS A 139 -19.97 10.86 5.27
N GLU A 140 -19.00 11.61 5.79
CA GLU A 140 -18.13 12.47 4.97
C GLU A 140 -17.38 11.66 3.90
N PHE A 141 -16.75 10.54 4.28
CA PHE A 141 -16.06 9.67 3.32
C PHE A 141 -16.98 9.14 2.22
N MET A 142 -18.23 8.81 2.54
CA MET A 142 -19.18 8.31 1.54
C MET A 142 -19.58 9.39 0.53
N HIS A 143 -19.90 10.60 1.01
CA HIS A 143 -20.24 11.73 0.14
C HIS A 143 -19.03 12.19 -0.69
N ASP A 144 -17.90 12.44 -0.05
CA ASP A 144 -16.66 12.84 -0.73
C ASP A 144 -16.19 11.76 -1.70
N GLY A 145 -16.31 10.49 -1.29
CA GLY A 145 -15.95 9.34 -2.12
C GLY A 145 -16.74 9.29 -3.41
N ALA A 146 -18.06 9.55 -3.35
CA ALA A 146 -18.92 9.56 -4.54
C ALA A 146 -18.55 10.69 -5.50
N GLU A 147 -18.27 11.90 -4.98
CA GLU A 147 -17.82 13.03 -5.80
C GLU A 147 -16.44 12.79 -6.42
N VAL A 148 -15.50 12.27 -5.62
CA VAL A 148 -14.15 11.91 -6.07
C VAL A 148 -14.20 10.82 -7.14
N SER A 149 -15.02 9.79 -6.95
CA SER A 149 -15.24 8.75 -7.96
C SER A 149 -15.70 9.33 -9.29
N LEU A 150 -16.69 10.23 -9.25
CA LEU A 150 -17.22 10.88 -10.44
C LEU A 150 -16.17 11.76 -11.13
N ALA A 151 -15.39 12.51 -10.36
CA ALA A 151 -14.31 13.35 -10.87
C ALA A 151 -13.23 12.51 -11.57
N ILE A 152 -12.75 11.43 -10.93
CA ILE A 152 -11.78 10.49 -11.50
C ILE A 152 -12.35 9.85 -12.77
N THR A 153 -13.62 9.44 -12.76
CA THR A 153 -14.28 8.83 -13.93
C THR A 153 -14.32 9.78 -15.12
N ARG A 154 -14.63 11.07 -14.89
CA ARG A 154 -14.63 12.11 -15.93
C ARG A 154 -13.22 12.38 -16.46
N ALA A 155 -12.23 12.50 -15.58
CA ALA A 155 -10.83 12.70 -15.97
C ALA A 155 -10.31 11.51 -16.79
N MET A 156 -10.60 10.28 -16.36
CA MET A 156 -10.24 9.06 -17.06
C MET A 156 -10.88 9.01 -18.46
N ASN A 157 -12.17 9.35 -18.58
CA ASN A 157 -12.84 9.45 -19.89
C ASN A 157 -12.18 10.47 -20.82
N ALA A 158 -11.90 11.67 -20.31
CA ALA A 158 -11.24 12.70 -21.09
C ALA A 158 -9.86 12.25 -21.58
N ALA A 159 -9.07 11.60 -20.72
CA ALA A 159 -7.77 11.06 -21.09
C ALA A 159 -7.88 9.97 -22.18
N VAL A 160 -8.90 9.10 -22.09
CA VAL A 160 -9.17 8.07 -23.11
C VAL A 160 -9.57 8.67 -24.46
N GLU A 161 -10.45 9.68 -24.46
CA GLU A 161 -10.87 10.38 -25.69
C GLU A 161 -9.71 11.09 -26.38
N GLN A 162 -8.74 11.60 -25.61
CA GLN A 162 -7.53 12.26 -26.11
C GLN A 162 -6.41 11.26 -26.50
N GLY A 163 -6.58 9.97 -26.21
CA GLY A 163 -5.53 8.97 -26.39
C GLY A 163 -4.34 9.11 -25.43
N ASN A 164 -4.52 9.80 -24.29
CA ASN A 164 -3.50 9.96 -23.27
C ASN A 164 -3.50 8.79 -22.27
N TRP A 165 -2.87 7.69 -22.65
CA TRP A 165 -2.89 6.44 -21.88
C TRP A 165 -2.15 6.51 -20.53
N ILE A 166 -1.14 7.38 -20.43
CA ILE A 166 -0.39 7.58 -19.18
C ILE A 166 -1.30 8.23 -18.13
N GLU A 167 -2.05 9.26 -18.53
CA GLU A 167 -3.01 9.94 -17.65
C GLU A 167 -4.19 9.04 -17.29
N ALA A 168 -4.75 8.30 -18.26
CA ALA A 168 -5.82 7.34 -17.99
C ALA A 168 -5.41 6.27 -16.96
N ARG A 169 -4.15 5.81 -17.01
CA ARG A 169 -3.57 4.90 -16.01
C ARG A 169 -3.43 5.56 -14.64
N GLN A 170 -2.97 6.81 -14.57
CA GLN A 170 -2.88 7.56 -13.32
C GLN A 170 -4.26 7.71 -12.65
N GLU A 171 -5.31 7.97 -13.43
CA GLU A 171 -6.67 8.02 -12.91
C GLU A 171 -7.16 6.64 -12.42
N CYS A 172 -6.74 5.54 -13.06
CA CYS A 172 -7.04 4.20 -12.57
C CYS A 172 -6.36 3.86 -11.24
N ASP A 173 -5.14 4.34 -11.01
CA ASP A 173 -4.45 4.18 -9.73
C ASP A 173 -5.18 4.91 -8.59
N LYS A 174 -5.66 6.13 -8.85
CA LYS A 174 -6.53 6.85 -7.91
C LYS A 174 -7.82 6.08 -7.61
N MET A 175 -8.43 5.48 -8.64
CA MET A 175 -9.64 4.66 -8.49
C MET A 175 -9.39 3.38 -7.68
N PHE A 176 -8.24 2.73 -7.88
CA PHE A 176 -7.81 1.57 -7.10
C PHE A 176 -7.71 1.90 -5.61
N HIS A 177 -7.09 3.03 -5.27
CA HIS A 177 -7.00 3.47 -3.87
C HIS A 177 -8.37 3.80 -3.26
N LEU A 178 -9.27 4.42 -4.03
CA LEU A 178 -10.64 4.67 -3.58
C LEU A 178 -11.38 3.35 -3.30
N MET A 179 -11.18 2.34 -4.15
CA MET A 179 -11.77 1.00 -4.00
C MET A 179 -11.31 0.30 -2.73
N HIS A 180 -10.00 0.34 -2.46
CA HIS A 180 -9.42 -0.24 -1.26
C HIS A 180 -10.06 0.36 0.00
N ARG A 181 -10.29 1.68 -0.01
CA ARG A 181 -10.97 2.38 1.10
C ARG A 181 -12.44 2.00 1.20
N LEU A 182 -13.15 1.90 0.08
CA LEU A 182 -14.55 1.47 0.03
C LEU A 182 -14.72 0.07 0.61
N LYS A 183 -13.83 -0.87 0.25
CA LYS A 183 -13.80 -2.22 0.83
C LYS A 183 -13.65 -2.19 2.34
N GLY A 184 -12.72 -1.38 2.86
CA GLY A 184 -12.55 -1.18 4.31
C GLY A 184 -13.79 -0.61 4.98
N ALA A 185 -14.44 0.38 4.36
CA ALA A 185 -15.68 0.98 4.85
C ALA A 185 -16.86 -0.01 4.83
N ALA A 186 -17.02 -0.76 3.75
CA ALA A 186 -18.08 -1.77 3.62
C ALA A 186 -17.90 -2.92 4.62
N THR A 187 -16.65 -3.36 4.84
CA THR A 187 -16.33 -4.38 5.86
C THR A 187 -16.68 -3.87 7.26
N PHE A 188 -16.35 -2.61 7.55
CA PHE A 188 -16.69 -1.98 8.84
C PHE A 188 -18.20 -1.86 9.05
N LEU A 189 -18.97 -1.63 7.99
CA LEU A 189 -20.43 -1.57 8.01
C LEU A 189 -21.11 -2.94 7.90
N GLU A 190 -20.35 -4.04 7.91
CA GLU A 190 -20.87 -5.40 7.70
C GLU A 190 -21.68 -5.54 6.40
N ALA A 191 -21.41 -4.70 5.40
CA ALA A 191 -22.03 -4.75 4.08
C ALA A 191 -21.28 -5.76 3.21
N GLU A 192 -21.40 -7.06 3.55
CA GLU A 192 -20.61 -8.16 2.95
C GLU A 192 -20.66 -8.17 1.41
N ASP A 193 -21.86 -8.02 0.83
CA ASP A 193 -22.05 -7.98 -0.62
C ASP A 193 -21.26 -6.83 -1.26
N LEU A 194 -21.24 -5.68 -0.60
CA LEU A 194 -20.56 -4.49 -1.09
C LEU A 194 -19.04 -4.58 -0.89
N ALA A 195 -18.58 -5.16 0.22
CA ALA A 195 -17.18 -5.47 0.44
C ALA A 195 -16.66 -6.45 -0.62
N ALA A 196 -17.45 -7.47 -0.96
CA ALA A 196 -17.13 -8.42 -2.02
C ALA A 196 -17.13 -7.79 -3.42
N GLN A 197 -18.06 -6.86 -3.71
CA GLN A 197 -18.06 -6.07 -4.94
C GLN A 197 -16.83 -5.18 -5.05
N ALA A 198 -16.50 -4.46 -3.97
CA ALA A 198 -15.32 -3.60 -3.91
C ALA A 198 -14.02 -4.40 -4.11
N ASP A 199 -13.90 -5.56 -3.46
CA ASP A 199 -12.75 -6.46 -3.62
C ASP A 199 -12.61 -7.03 -5.05
N ARG A 200 -13.71 -7.42 -5.70
CA ARG A 200 -13.69 -7.86 -7.11
C ARG A 200 -13.21 -6.75 -8.04
N ALA A 201 -13.66 -5.52 -7.79
CA ALA A 201 -13.28 -4.37 -8.61
C ALA A 201 -11.83 -3.94 -8.31
N GLU A 202 -11.37 -3.99 -7.06
CA GLU A 202 -9.97 -3.76 -6.66
C GLU A 202 -9.03 -4.72 -7.41
N ARG A 203 -9.35 -6.02 -7.40
CA ARG A 203 -8.60 -7.04 -8.15
C ARG A 203 -8.63 -6.83 -9.66
N THR A 204 -9.69 -6.24 -10.19
CA THR A 204 -9.78 -5.95 -11.63
C THR A 204 -8.94 -4.74 -12.01
N PHE A 205 -8.97 -3.67 -11.22
CA PHE A 205 -8.04 -2.54 -11.40
C PHE A 205 -6.58 -2.98 -11.25
N ALA A 206 -6.25 -3.82 -10.27
CA ALA A 206 -4.90 -4.35 -10.11
C ALA A 206 -4.42 -5.10 -11.37
N ARG A 207 -5.30 -5.92 -11.99
CA ARG A 207 -4.99 -6.60 -13.26
C ARG A 207 -4.80 -5.61 -14.41
N ILE A 208 -5.67 -4.62 -14.54
CA ILE A 208 -5.57 -3.55 -15.57
C ILE A 208 -4.25 -2.77 -15.42
N MET A 209 -3.84 -2.47 -14.20
CA MET A 209 -2.60 -1.72 -13.93
C MET A 209 -1.32 -2.55 -14.07
N ALA A 210 -1.43 -3.89 -13.99
CA ALA A 210 -0.30 -4.78 -14.22
C ALA A 210 0.19 -4.78 -15.68
N PHE A 211 -0.66 -4.36 -16.62
CA PHE A 211 -0.24 -4.14 -18.01
C PHE A 211 0.79 -3.00 -18.10
N ASP A 212 1.74 -3.12 -19.01
CA ASP A 212 2.71 -2.06 -19.32
C ASP A 212 1.96 -0.79 -19.77
N PRO A 213 2.34 0.43 -19.34
CA PRO A 213 1.68 1.66 -19.78
C PRO A 213 1.59 1.79 -21.31
N THR A 214 2.56 1.25 -22.04
CA THR A 214 2.61 1.25 -23.51
C THR A 214 1.68 0.22 -24.15
N SER A 215 1.20 -0.75 -23.37
CA SER A 215 0.25 -1.79 -23.82
C SER A 215 -1.22 -1.45 -23.57
N TRP A 216 -1.50 -0.26 -23.01
CA TRP A 216 -2.85 0.22 -22.82
C TRP A 216 -3.55 0.43 -24.16
N SER A 217 -4.69 -0.24 -24.33
CA SER A 217 -5.54 -0.12 -25.49
C SER A 217 -6.80 0.70 -25.16
N PRO A 218 -7.46 1.30 -26.17
CA PRO A 218 -8.75 1.95 -25.98
C PRO A 218 -9.79 1.05 -25.32
N GLU A 219 -9.70 -0.26 -25.57
CA GLU A 219 -10.61 -1.25 -25.00
C GLU A 219 -10.37 -1.47 -23.50
N LEU A 220 -9.11 -1.61 -23.09
CA LEU A 220 -8.74 -1.75 -21.67
C LEU A 220 -9.14 -0.49 -20.89
N ALA A 221 -8.98 0.68 -21.49
CA ALA A 221 -9.34 1.93 -20.85
C ALA A 221 -10.87 2.12 -20.75
N ARG A 222 -11.64 1.70 -21.76
CA ARG A 222 -13.11 1.64 -21.68
C ARG A 222 -13.58 0.70 -20.57
N GLN A 223 -12.95 -0.45 -20.40
CA GLN A 223 -13.26 -1.38 -19.30
C GLN A 223 -13.01 -0.73 -17.93
N ALA A 224 -11.92 0.03 -17.79
CA ALA A 224 -11.61 0.76 -16.57
C ALA A 224 -12.65 1.84 -16.25
N VAL A 225 -13.13 2.57 -17.25
CA VAL A 225 -14.20 3.58 -17.11
C VAL A 225 -15.51 2.95 -16.66
N VAL A 226 -15.89 1.81 -17.26
CA VAL A 226 -17.11 1.07 -16.87
C VAL A 226 -17.02 0.64 -15.40
N LEU A 227 -15.85 0.14 -14.99
CA LEU A 227 -15.59 -0.26 -13.62
C LEU A 227 -15.63 0.92 -12.63
N ALA A 228 -15.06 2.06 -13.01
CA ALA A 228 -15.10 3.30 -12.24
C ALA A 228 -16.55 3.80 -12.04
N SER A 229 -17.37 3.71 -13.10
CA SER A 229 -18.79 4.10 -13.07
C SER A 229 -19.61 3.19 -12.16
N ALA A 230 -19.35 1.88 -12.19
CA ALA A 230 -19.98 0.90 -11.29
C ALA A 230 -19.64 1.18 -9.81
N LEU A 231 -18.40 1.64 -9.52
CA LEU A 231 -18.03 2.06 -8.17
C LEU A 231 -18.79 3.30 -7.70
N GLY A 232 -19.00 4.28 -8.58
CA GLY A 232 -19.81 5.45 -8.25
C GLY A 232 -21.20 5.06 -7.77
N GLU A 233 -21.77 4.00 -8.35
CA GLU A 233 -23.04 3.43 -7.91
C GLU A 233 -22.94 2.69 -6.58
N CYS A 234 -21.88 1.91 -6.37
CA CYS A 234 -21.61 1.24 -5.09
C CYS A 234 -21.52 2.24 -3.91
N LEU A 235 -20.87 3.38 -4.12
CA LEU A 235 -20.79 4.44 -3.11
C LEU A 235 -22.15 5.07 -2.83
N ARG A 236 -22.97 5.31 -3.86
CA ARG A 236 -24.35 5.79 -3.68
C ARG A 236 -25.22 4.80 -2.90
N GLN A 237 -25.06 3.50 -3.14
CA GLN A 237 -25.72 2.45 -2.37
C GLN A 237 -25.22 2.40 -0.92
N LEU A 238 -23.92 2.62 -0.67
CA LEU A 238 -23.38 2.69 0.68
C LEU A 238 -23.98 3.89 1.46
N ILE A 239 -24.14 5.05 0.81
CA ILE A 239 -24.79 6.23 1.38
C ILE A 239 -26.22 5.87 1.81
N SER A 240 -26.99 5.20 0.95
CA SER A 240 -28.38 4.84 1.29
C SER A 240 -28.47 3.82 2.43
N VAL A 241 -27.53 2.89 2.53
CA VAL A 241 -27.43 1.95 3.66
C VAL A 241 -27.03 2.66 4.96
N GLY A 242 -26.09 3.60 4.90
CA GLY A 242 -25.64 4.35 6.07
C GLY A 242 -26.66 5.37 6.60
N GLU A 243 -27.63 5.77 5.78
CA GLU A 243 -28.76 6.63 6.20
C GLU A 243 -29.94 5.84 6.78
N ALA A 244 -30.01 4.52 6.59
CA ALA A 244 -30.96 3.67 7.27
C ALA A 244 -30.41 3.34 8.68
N ASP A 245 -31.12 3.76 9.74
CA ASP A 245 -30.71 3.64 11.15
C ASP A 245 -29.99 2.31 11.47
N PHE A 246 -28.68 2.40 11.72
CA PHE A 246 -27.87 1.23 12.12
C PHE A 246 -28.33 0.77 13.51
N PRO A 247 -28.86 -0.46 13.70
CA PRO A 247 -29.43 -0.85 14.97
C PRO A 247 -28.37 -0.87 16.06
N GLN A 248 -28.60 -0.11 17.12
CA GLN A 248 -27.70 -0.01 18.28
C GLN A 248 -27.44 -1.38 18.96
N SER A 249 -28.34 -2.34 18.75
CA SER A 249 -28.18 -3.74 19.15
C SER A 249 -27.00 -4.44 18.45
N LYS A 250 -26.75 -4.15 17.17
CA LYS A 250 -25.64 -4.76 16.43
C LYS A 250 -24.26 -4.28 16.91
N LEU A 251 -24.17 -3.05 17.44
CA LEU A 251 -22.95 -2.53 18.07
C LEU A 251 -22.62 -3.25 19.38
N LEU A 252 -23.62 -3.66 20.16
CA LEU A 252 -23.44 -4.43 21.39
C LEU A 252 -23.09 -5.91 21.10
N ASP A 253 -23.63 -6.47 20.02
CA ASP A 253 -23.28 -7.83 19.56
C ASP A 253 -21.83 -7.91 19.05
N LEU A 254 -21.34 -6.84 18.41
CA LEU A 254 -19.94 -6.71 17.97
C LEU A 254 -18.97 -6.59 19.17
N GLU A 255 -19.36 -5.87 20.22
CA GLU A 255 -18.58 -5.72 21.45
C GLU A 255 -18.52 -7.05 22.24
N ALA A 256 -19.59 -7.85 22.22
CA ALA A 256 -19.61 -9.20 22.78
C ALA A 256 -18.76 -10.20 21.96
N CYS A 257 -18.78 -10.09 20.63
CA CYS A 257 -18.00 -10.94 19.72
C CYS A 257 -16.48 -10.67 19.82
N LEU A 258 -16.08 -9.40 19.91
CA LEU A 258 -14.67 -9.00 20.08
C LEU A 258 -14.11 -9.37 21.47
N ASN A 259 -14.94 -9.34 22.52
CA ASN A 259 -14.55 -9.82 23.85
C ASN A 259 -14.49 -11.36 23.96
N GLY A 260 -15.15 -12.08 23.05
CA GLY A 260 -15.05 -13.54 22.91
C GLY A 260 -13.76 -14.00 22.24
N LEU A 261 -13.30 -13.25 21.22
CA LEU A 261 -12.07 -13.56 20.46
C LEU A 261 -10.78 -13.32 21.28
N ALA A 262 -10.80 -12.40 22.25
CA ALA A 262 -9.67 -12.15 23.15
C ALA A 262 -9.42 -13.25 24.20
N LYS A 263 -10.33 -14.23 24.34
CA LYS A 263 -10.20 -15.33 25.31
C LYS A 263 -9.70 -16.65 24.71
N THR A 264 -9.51 -16.69 23.40
CA THR A 264 -9.07 -17.89 22.66
C THR A 264 -7.59 -17.87 22.27
N GLU A 265 -6.82 -16.85 22.67
CA GLU A 265 -5.38 -16.77 22.38
C GLU A 265 -4.46 -17.18 23.55
N ASP A 266 -5.02 -17.55 24.71
CA ASP A 266 -4.28 -18.08 25.88
C ASP A 266 -4.55 -19.59 26.14
N GLN A 267 -4.89 -20.37 25.10
CA GLN A 267 -4.96 -21.84 25.14
C GLN A 267 -4.28 -22.49 23.93
#